data_AF-A0AA91A5F9-F1
#
_entry.id   AF-A0AA91A5F9-F1
#
_cell.length_a   1.000
_cell.length_b   1.000
_cell.length_c   1.000
_cell.angle_alpha   90.00
_cell.angle_beta   90.00
_cell.angle_gamma   90.00
#
_symmetry.space_group_name_H-M   'P 1'
#
loop_
_entity.id
_entity.type
_entity.pdbx_description
1 polymer ?
#
loop_
_entity_poly.entity_id
_entity_poly.type
_entity_poly.pdbx_seq_one_letter_code
_entity_poly.pdbx_strand_id
1 'polypeptide(L)'
;MSKFVVYVQVEPYLKQWLTHSFGDPVEFPSSSNENAVLRRFLSKRPINNLPEQPGERDVAICIPYSKSKSPETYNFLNGHAKQVLTESINDLFRINMWSDLGDLNDMSCFYLCTRKQV
;
A
#
# COMPACT_ATOMS: atom_id res chain seq x y z
N MET A 1 -21.55 2.35 -0.01
CA MET A 1 -21.06 1.11 0.66
C MET A 1 -20.01 1.52 1.67
N SER A 2 -20.14 1.05 2.91
CA SER A 2 -19.19 1.34 4.00
C SER A 2 -17.84 0.70 3.68
N LYS A 3 -16.78 1.49 3.53
CA LYS A 3 -15.42 0.96 3.36
C LYS A 3 -14.86 0.62 4.74
N PHE A 4 -14.48 -0.64 4.94
CA PHE A 4 -13.78 -1.05 6.15
C PHE A 4 -12.30 -0.73 6.00
N VAL A 5 -11.74 -0.07 7.00
CA VAL A 5 -10.34 0.38 7.00
C VAL A 5 -9.57 -0.24 8.16
N VAL A 6 -8.28 -0.44 7.94
CA VAL A 6 -7.30 -0.78 8.98
C VAL A 6 -6.27 0.34 9.07
N TYR A 7 -5.80 0.60 10.27
CA TYR A 7 -4.78 1.62 10.53
C TYR A 7 -3.42 0.96 10.67
N VAL A 8 -2.46 1.45 9.88
CA VAL A 8 -1.08 1.01 9.92
C VAL A 8 -0.16 2.20 10.07
N GLN A 9 0.75 2.09 11.02
CA GLN A 9 1.76 3.10 11.27
C GLN A 9 2.86 2.97 10.21
N VAL A 10 3.13 4.08 9.51
CA VAL A 10 4.18 4.16 8.50
C VAL A 10 4.99 5.44 8.69
N GLU A 11 6.13 5.53 8.03
CA GLU A 11 6.94 6.75 8.01
C GLU A 11 6.20 7.89 7.28
N PRO A 12 6.41 9.15 7.69
CA PRO A 12 5.62 10.28 7.20
C PRO A 12 5.71 10.49 5.67
N TYR A 13 6.87 10.20 5.07
CA TYR A 13 7.02 10.29 3.60
C TYR A 13 6.23 9.19 2.87
N LEU A 14 6.15 7.97 3.44
CA LEU A 14 5.32 6.89 2.89
C LEU A 14 3.84 7.24 3.00
N LYS A 15 3.41 7.83 4.11
CA LYS A 15 2.04 8.32 4.27
C LYS A 15 1.67 9.32 3.18
N GLN A 16 2.53 10.30 2.93
CA GLN A 16 2.32 11.27 1.86
C GLN A 16 2.29 10.61 0.48
N TRP A 17 3.23 9.70 0.21
CA TRP A 17 3.29 9.00 -1.06
C TRP A 17 2.06 8.10 -1.31
N LEU A 18 1.61 7.36 -0.29
CA LEU A 18 0.44 6.48 -0.37
C LEU A 18 -0.84 7.27 -0.62
N THR A 19 -1.06 8.35 0.15
CA THR A 19 -2.26 9.18 0.02
C THR A 19 -2.31 9.89 -1.34
N HIS A 20 -1.16 10.30 -1.87
CA HIS A 20 -1.07 10.89 -3.20
C HIS A 20 -1.28 9.86 -4.33
N SER A 21 -0.71 8.66 -4.20
CA SER A 21 -0.72 7.64 -5.25
C SER A 21 -2.04 6.84 -5.31
N PHE A 22 -2.64 6.55 -4.15
CA PHE A 22 -3.80 5.66 -4.03
C PHE A 22 -5.04 6.34 -3.42
N GLY A 23 -4.92 7.60 -3.00
CA GLY A 23 -6.01 8.36 -2.36
C GLY A 23 -6.09 8.19 -0.85
N ASP A 24 -7.11 8.82 -0.26
CA ASP A 24 -7.41 8.76 1.17
C ASP A 24 -8.91 8.45 1.39
N PRO A 25 -9.29 7.25 1.88
CA PRO A 25 -8.43 6.17 2.36
C PRO A 25 -7.71 5.41 1.22
N VAL A 26 -6.54 4.87 1.53
CA VAL A 26 -5.66 4.15 0.58
C VAL A 26 -6.36 2.88 0.09
N GLU A 27 -6.54 2.77 -1.22
CA GLU A 27 -7.13 1.59 -1.85
C GLU A 27 -6.14 0.98 -2.85
N PHE A 28 -5.61 -0.20 -2.51
CA PHE A 28 -4.69 -0.91 -3.39
C PHE A 28 -5.44 -1.64 -4.52
N PRO A 29 -4.86 -1.74 -5.73
CA PRO A 29 -5.42 -2.49 -6.84
C PRO A 29 -5.70 -3.95 -6.48
N SER A 30 -6.77 -4.54 -7.03
CA SER A 30 -7.27 -5.88 -6.65
C SER A 30 -6.23 -7.02 -6.71
N SER A 31 -5.26 -6.93 -7.62
CA SER A 31 -4.19 -7.93 -7.84
C SER A 31 -2.84 -7.56 -7.22
N SER A 32 -2.80 -6.57 -6.35
CA SER A 32 -1.58 -6.12 -5.67
C SER A 32 -1.08 -7.10 -4.60
N ASN A 33 0.23 -7.08 -4.33
CA ASN A 33 0.84 -7.94 -3.32
C ASN A 33 0.34 -7.57 -1.91
N GLU A 34 0.12 -6.29 -1.66
CA GLU A 34 -0.38 -5.75 -0.39
C GLU A 34 -1.77 -6.30 -0.09
N ASN A 35 -2.63 -6.42 -1.11
CA ASN A 35 -3.92 -7.07 -0.97
C ASN A 35 -3.79 -8.57 -0.69
N ALA A 36 -2.78 -9.26 -1.23
CA ALA A 36 -2.51 -10.65 -0.90
C ALA A 36 -2.04 -10.81 0.57
N VAL A 37 -1.18 -9.92 1.04
CA VAL A 37 -0.73 -9.85 2.43
C VAL A 37 -1.91 -9.59 3.37
N LEU A 38 -2.75 -8.59 3.07
CA LEU A 38 -3.98 -8.32 3.82
C LEU A 38 -4.86 -9.57 3.88
N ARG A 39 -5.17 -10.20 2.74
CA ARG A 39 -5.99 -11.43 2.72
C ARG A 39 -5.39 -12.56 3.55
N ARG A 40 -4.05 -12.69 3.58
CA ARG A 40 -3.36 -13.72 4.35
C ARG A 40 -3.49 -13.49 5.85
N PHE A 41 -3.24 -12.27 6.32
CA PHE A 41 -3.12 -11.96 7.75
C PHE A 41 -4.41 -11.46 8.41
N LEU A 42 -5.41 -11.03 7.65
CA LEU A 42 -6.71 -10.64 8.20
C LEU A 42 -7.33 -11.78 9.00
N SER A 43 -7.62 -11.45 10.26
CA SER A 43 -8.14 -12.36 11.28
C SER A 43 -9.48 -11.85 11.81
N LYS A 44 -10.26 -12.76 12.43
CA LYS A 44 -11.52 -12.38 13.08
C LYS A 44 -11.26 -11.41 14.22
N ARG A 45 -12.13 -10.42 14.39
CA ARG A 45 -12.05 -9.49 15.50
C ARG A 45 -12.22 -10.23 16.85
N PRO A 46 -11.36 -10.00 17.85
CA PRO A 46 -11.60 -10.49 19.21
C PRO A 46 -12.86 -9.85 19.79
N ILE A 47 -13.64 -10.62 20.56
CA ILE A 47 -14.97 -10.24 21.10
C ILE A 47 -14.93 -8.97 21.98
N ASN A 48 -13.75 -8.56 22.48
CA ASN A 48 -13.60 -7.42 23.39
C ASN A 48 -12.58 -6.37 22.91
N ASN A 49 -12.24 -6.35 21.61
CA ASN A 49 -11.30 -5.35 21.09
C ASN A 49 -12.05 -4.12 20.60
N LEU A 50 -11.73 -2.94 21.14
CA LEU A 50 -12.23 -1.65 20.68
C LEU A 50 -11.70 -1.36 19.26
N PRO A 51 -12.44 -0.59 18.42
CA PRO A 51 -11.92 -0.15 17.14
C PRO A 51 -10.65 0.66 17.38
N GLU A 52 -9.58 0.32 16.68
CA GLU A 52 -8.33 1.05 16.78
C GLU A 52 -8.53 2.48 16.28
N GLN A 53 -8.11 3.46 17.08
CA GLN A 53 -8.19 4.86 16.71
C GLN A 53 -7.01 5.23 15.82
N PRO A 54 -7.20 6.07 14.79
CA PRO A 54 -6.11 6.55 13.97
C PRO A 54 -5.15 7.40 14.83
N GLY A 55 -3.89 6.98 14.92
CA GLY A 55 -2.79 7.83 15.36
C GLY A 55 -2.39 8.84 14.28
N GLU A 56 -1.61 9.84 14.67
CA GLU A 56 -1.15 10.91 13.77
C GLU A 56 -0.34 10.38 12.56
N ARG A 57 0.44 9.32 12.79
CA ARG A 57 1.28 8.67 11.77
C ARG A 57 0.61 7.48 11.09
N ASP A 58 -0.63 7.20 11.43
CA ASP A 58 -1.35 6.08 10.83
C ASP A 58 -1.93 6.45 9.48
N VAL A 59 -2.01 5.45 8.62
CA VAL A 59 -2.66 5.50 7.31
C VAL A 59 -3.85 4.55 7.33
N ALA A 60 -4.99 5.05 6.85
CA ALA A 60 -6.19 4.26 6.66
C ALA A 60 -6.08 3.47 5.34
N ILE A 61 -5.99 2.15 5.44
CA ILE A 61 -5.91 1.24 4.29
C ILE A 61 -7.24 0.50 4.17
N CYS A 62 -7.84 0.52 2.98
CA CYS A 62 -9.08 -0.18 2.69
C CYS A 62 -8.86 -1.70 2.67
N ILE A 63 -9.74 -2.43 3.36
CA ILE A 63 -9.75 -3.90 3.32
C ILE A 63 -10.35 -4.35 1.98
N PRO A 64 -9.63 -5.16 1.17
CA PRO A 64 -10.19 -5.67 -0.07
C PRO A 64 -11.34 -6.65 0.22
N TYR A 65 -12.44 -6.52 -0.53
CA TYR A 65 -13.54 -7.46 -0.42
C TYR A 65 -13.11 -8.87 -0.90
N SER A 66 -13.38 -9.88 -0.08
CA SER A 66 -13.16 -11.28 -0.42
C SER A 66 -14.39 -12.10 -0.05
N LYS A 67 -14.85 -12.97 -0.95
CA LYS A 67 -15.99 -13.87 -0.70
C LYS A 67 -15.72 -14.81 0.49
N SER A 68 -14.46 -15.20 0.70
CA SER A 68 -14.06 -16.11 1.78
C SER A 68 -13.83 -15.42 3.12
N LYS A 69 -13.51 -14.12 3.13
CA LYS A 69 -13.25 -13.33 4.33
C LYS A 69 -14.00 -12.01 4.23
N SER A 70 -15.19 -11.96 4.82
CA SER A 70 -16.01 -10.76 4.86
C SER A 70 -15.33 -9.67 5.71
N PRO A 71 -15.17 -8.43 5.20
CA PRO A 71 -14.55 -7.33 5.96
C PRO A 71 -15.28 -6.98 7.26
N GLU A 72 -16.58 -7.27 7.33
CA GLU A 72 -17.42 -7.03 8.52
C GLU A 72 -16.95 -7.85 9.74
N THR A 73 -16.50 -9.09 9.50
CA THR A 73 -16.04 -10.02 10.55
C THR A 73 -14.52 -10.05 10.67
N TYR A 74 -13.81 -9.88 9.55
CA TYR A 74 -12.36 -9.92 9.44
C TYR A 74 -11.79 -8.51 9.26
N ASN A 75 -11.70 -7.76 10.35
CA ASN A 75 -11.18 -6.39 10.39
C ASN A 75 -10.03 -6.21 11.40
N PHE A 76 -9.37 -7.31 11.78
CA PHE A 76 -8.28 -7.27 12.75
C PHE A 76 -6.95 -7.72 12.12
N LEU A 77 -5.92 -6.93 12.36
CA LEU A 77 -4.52 -7.23 12.01
C LEU A 77 -3.69 -7.32 13.29
N ASN A 78 -2.91 -8.39 13.42
CA ASN A 78 -1.97 -8.56 14.51
C ASN A 78 -0.75 -7.63 14.33
N GLY A 79 0.01 -7.35 15.40
CA GLY A 79 1.21 -6.48 15.34
C GLY A 79 2.24 -6.95 14.30
N HIS A 80 2.50 -8.25 14.23
CA HIS A 80 3.35 -8.84 13.19
C HIS A 80 2.80 -8.64 11.77
N ALA A 81 1.48 -8.73 11.60
CA ALA A 81 0.86 -8.52 10.29
C ALA A 81 0.99 -7.07 9.82
N LYS A 82 0.92 -6.11 10.75
CA LYS A 82 1.17 -4.70 10.45
C LYS A 82 2.62 -4.48 10.01
N GLN A 83 3.58 -5.11 10.68
CA GLN A 83 4.99 -5.03 10.29
C GLN A 83 5.22 -5.54 8.87
N VAL A 84 4.72 -6.74 8.53
CA VAL A 84 4.83 -7.30 7.19
C VAL A 84 4.14 -6.42 6.14
N LEU A 85 3.02 -5.79 6.48
CA LEU A 85 2.35 -4.86 5.57
C LEU A 85 3.18 -3.58 5.36
N THR A 86 3.76 -3.03 6.43
CA THR A 86 4.65 -1.87 6.34
C THR A 86 5.91 -2.18 5.52
N GLU A 87 6.49 -3.36 5.65
CA GLU A 87 7.61 -3.82 4.81
C GLU A 87 7.18 -3.93 3.34
N SER A 88 6.02 -4.55 3.07
CA SER A 88 5.50 -4.67 1.70
C SER A 88 5.28 -3.30 1.05
N ILE A 89 4.77 -2.33 1.80
CA ILE A 89 4.59 -0.93 1.35
C ILE A 89 5.94 -0.27 1.04
N ASN A 90 6.96 -0.50 1.88
CA ASN A 90 8.30 0.02 1.64
C ASN A 90 8.90 -0.56 0.35
N ASP A 91 8.76 -1.86 0.13
CA ASP A 91 9.23 -2.50 -1.09
C ASP A 91 8.50 -1.96 -2.32
N LEU A 92 7.19 -1.77 -2.24
CA LEU A 92 6.39 -1.16 -3.31
C LEU A 92 6.86 0.27 -3.63
N PHE A 93 7.11 1.09 -2.60
CA PHE A 93 7.65 2.44 -2.78
C PHE A 93 9.00 2.41 -3.48
N ARG A 94 9.91 1.53 -3.05
CA ARG A 94 11.25 1.39 -3.65
C ARG A 94 11.16 0.96 -5.11
N ILE A 95 10.30 -0.02 -5.43
CA ILE A 95 10.10 -0.49 -6.81
C ILE A 95 9.62 0.65 -7.70
N ASN A 96 8.61 1.41 -7.25
CA ASN A 96 8.11 2.56 -8.01
C ASN A 96 9.18 3.64 -8.18
N MET A 97 9.92 3.97 -7.11
CA MET A 97 11.02 4.94 -7.17
C MET A 97 12.12 4.50 -8.15
N TRP A 98 12.50 3.22 -8.14
CA TRP A 98 13.48 2.68 -9.10
C TRP A 98 12.95 2.68 -10.53
N SER A 99 11.66 2.43 -10.74
CA SER A 99 11.02 2.53 -12.05
C SER A 99 11.12 3.96 -12.58
N ASP A 100 10.76 4.95 -11.77
CA ASP A 100 10.82 6.37 -12.15
C ASP A 100 12.26 6.83 -12.47
N LEU A 101 13.26 6.34 -11.72
CA LEU A 101 14.67 6.64 -11.97
C LEU A 101 15.25 5.89 -13.18
N GLY A 102 14.79 4.65 -13.42
CA GLY A 102 15.20 3.83 -14.55
C GLY A 102 14.79 4.46 -15.88
N ASP A 103 13.57 4.99 -15.95
CA ASP A 103 13.07 5.73 -17.11
C ASP A 103 13.95 6.95 -17.43
N LEU A 104 14.48 7.65 -16.43
CA LEU A 104 15.40 8.78 -16.65
C LEU A 104 16.73 8.34 -17.27
N ASN A 105 17.20 7.13 -16.98
CA ASN A 105 18.47 6.63 -17.51
C ASN A 105 18.34 6.22 -18.99
N ASP A 106 17.18 5.72 -19.41
CA ASP A 106 16.89 5.37 -20.80
C ASP A 106 16.75 6.60 -21.72
N MET A 107 16.45 7.77 -21.15
CA MET A 107 16.41 9.06 -21.89
C MET A 107 17.78 9.51 -22.39
N SER A 108 18.88 8.88 -21.96
CA SER A 108 20.23 9.13 -22.48
C SER A 108 20.42 8.65 -23.94
N CYS A 109 19.56 7.77 -24.44
CA CYS A 109 19.71 7.19 -25.78
C CYS A 109 19.13 8.08 -26.91
N PHE A 110 18.21 9.01 -26.62
CA PHE A 110 17.58 9.83 -27.65
C PHE A 110 18.45 11.00 -28.15
N TYR A 111 19.39 11.50 -27.34
CA TYR A 111 20.23 12.64 -27.73
C TYR A 111 21.48 12.26 -28.55
N LEU A 112 21.81 10.98 -28.67
CA LEU A 112 22.98 10.51 -29.43
C LEU A 112 22.67 10.16 -30.89
N CYS A 113 21.40 10.07 -31.29
CA CYS A 113 21.03 9.68 -32.66
C CYS A 113 20.81 10.84 -33.64
N THR A 114 20.87 12.11 -33.21
CA THR A 114 20.64 13.29 -34.09
C THR A 114 21.92 13.92 -34.65
N ARG A 115 23.10 13.31 -34.47
CA ARG A 115 24.37 13.77 -35.06
C ARG A 115 24.93 12.78 -36.09
N LYS A 116 24.27 12.66 -37.25
CA LYS A 116 24.92 12.32 -38.54
C LYS A 116 23.93 12.39 -39.71
N GLN A 117 23.70 13.60 -40.22
CA GLN A 117 23.41 13.84 -41.63
C GLN A 117 24.02 15.19 -42.04
N VAL A 118 25.28 15.14 -42.48
CA VAL A 118 25.89 16.09 -43.43
C VAL A 118 26.57 15.23 -44.49
#